data_AF-A0A7F5R8V5-F1
#
_entry.id   AF-A0A7F5R8V5-F1
#
_cell.length_a   1.000
_cell.length_b   1.000
_cell.length_c   1.000
_cell.angle_alpha   90.00
_cell.angle_beta   90.00
_cell.angle_gamma   90.00
#
_symmetry.space_group_name_H-M   'P 1'
#
loop_
_entity.id
_entity.type
_entity.pdbx_description
1 polymer ?
#
loop_
_entity_poly.entity_id
_entity_poly.type
_entity_poly.pdbx_seq_one_letter_code
_entity_poly.pdbx_strand_id
1 'polypeptide(L)'
;MDLVSTNQRLMTSYESEKDWSSFIRENNLRSVEEIPENYRHVFSNFTHFNKIQSKVFDDIYYTDHPVVISSPTGSGKTVLFELAIIRFLINLELINRPNAYRMVYISPLKALCDERLIDWHDKFNSLGVNCISVTGDNENYDLYNLKNFALIITTPEKWDSLTRKWRNNKILMQSIKLFMIDEVHLLNEDSRGSTLEVVVSLFNNYLFV
;
A
#
# COMPACT_ATOMS: atom_id res chain seq x y z
N MET A 1 2.73 8.01 -25.77
CA MET A 1 4.13 8.16 -25.30
C MET A 1 4.00 8.16 -23.80
N ASP A 2 3.96 6.95 -23.25
CA ASP A 2 3.21 6.67 -22.04
C ASP A 2 4.00 7.11 -20.82
N LEU A 3 3.39 7.92 -19.96
CA LEU A 3 3.95 8.32 -18.67
C LEU A 3 4.38 7.09 -17.83
N VAL A 4 3.69 5.95 -18.03
CA VAL A 4 4.05 4.62 -17.50
C VAL A 4 5.46 4.19 -17.89
N SER A 5 5.87 4.42 -19.14
CA SER A 5 7.21 4.04 -19.64
C SER A 5 8.34 4.96 -19.16
N THR A 6 8.03 6.20 -18.76
CA THR A 6 9.04 7.15 -18.26
C THR A 6 9.29 6.93 -16.75
N ASN A 7 8.24 6.64 -15.97
CA ASN A 7 8.37 6.31 -14.54
C ASN A 7 8.81 4.86 -14.27
N GLN A 8 8.63 3.94 -15.23
CA GLN A 8 9.18 2.57 -15.14
C GLN A 8 10.69 2.51 -14.86
N ARG A 9 11.44 3.55 -15.23
CA ARG A 9 12.91 3.58 -15.08
C ARG A 9 13.42 3.80 -13.64
N LEU A 10 12.55 4.25 -12.71
CA LEU A 10 12.88 4.52 -11.30
C LEU A 10 12.16 3.57 -10.34
N MET A 11 11.50 2.56 -10.87
CA MET A 11 10.65 1.62 -10.14
C MET A 11 11.40 0.30 -9.96
N THR A 12 11.49 -0.20 -8.73
CA THR A 12 12.05 -1.54 -8.48
C THR A 12 10.97 -2.57 -8.80
N SER A 13 11.23 -3.49 -9.75
CA SER A 13 10.29 -4.54 -10.12
C SER A 13 10.83 -5.94 -9.83
N TYR A 14 9.96 -6.79 -9.31
CA TYR A 14 10.22 -8.20 -9.04
C TYR A 14 9.20 -9.04 -9.83
N GLU A 15 9.53 -9.45 -11.06
CA GLU A 15 8.54 -9.97 -12.03
C GLU A 15 8.76 -11.43 -12.45
N SER A 16 9.97 -11.98 -12.28
CA SER A 16 10.31 -13.30 -12.82
C SER A 16 10.72 -14.32 -11.77
N GLU A 17 10.49 -15.60 -12.07
CA GLU A 17 10.94 -16.73 -11.23
C GLU A 17 12.47 -16.76 -11.06
N LYS A 18 13.23 -16.15 -12.00
CA LYS A 18 14.68 -15.96 -11.88
C LYS A 18 15.05 -14.96 -10.77
N ASP A 19 14.24 -13.93 -10.55
CA ASP A 19 14.45 -12.93 -9.50
C ASP A 19 14.28 -13.55 -8.11
N TRP A 20 13.41 -14.55 -8.00
CA TRP A 20 13.12 -15.26 -6.75
C TRP A 20 14.03 -16.46 -6.49
N SER A 21 14.38 -17.24 -7.52
CA SER A 21 15.02 -18.56 -7.38
C SER A 21 16.46 -18.54 -6.88
N SER A 22 17.23 -17.50 -7.17
CA SER A 22 18.60 -17.34 -6.65
C SER A 22 18.58 -17.00 -5.15
N PHE A 23 17.69 -16.09 -4.74
CA PHE A 23 17.56 -15.66 -3.36
C PHE A 23 16.88 -16.69 -2.47
N ILE A 24 15.87 -17.44 -2.95
CA ILE A 24 15.20 -18.46 -2.14
C ILE A 24 16.16 -19.55 -1.64
N ARG A 25 17.31 -19.72 -2.30
CA ARG A 25 18.38 -20.64 -1.88
C ARG A 25 19.23 -20.09 -0.73
N GLU A 26 19.30 -18.77 -0.59
CA GLU A 26 19.93 -18.10 0.55
C GLU A 26 18.95 -18.07 1.72
N ASN A 27 19.32 -18.66 2.86
CA ASN A 27 18.43 -18.81 4.00
C ASN A 27 18.47 -17.58 4.94
N ASN A 28 18.70 -16.39 4.38
CA ASN A 28 18.88 -15.16 5.14
C ASN A 28 17.52 -14.46 5.33
N LEU A 29 16.78 -14.86 6.35
CA LEU A 29 15.51 -14.26 6.72
C LEU A 29 15.74 -13.02 7.59
N ARG A 30 14.97 -11.95 7.33
CA ARG A 30 15.03 -10.71 8.10
C ARG A 30 14.25 -10.86 9.39
N SER A 31 14.82 -10.34 10.48
CA SER A 31 14.18 -10.43 11.81
C SER A 31 13.17 -9.31 11.99
N VAL A 32 12.05 -9.58 12.65
CA VAL A 32 11.09 -8.53 13.07
C VAL A 32 11.76 -7.54 14.04
N GLU A 33 12.85 -7.91 14.69
CA GLU A 33 13.61 -7.02 15.58
C GLU A 33 14.24 -5.81 14.85
N GLU A 34 14.36 -5.86 13.51
CA GLU A 34 14.79 -4.72 12.70
C GLU A 34 13.77 -3.56 12.69
N ILE A 35 12.51 -3.87 13.02
CA ILE A 35 11.45 -2.88 13.21
C ILE A 35 11.56 -2.29 14.63
N PRO A 36 11.39 -0.97 14.83
CA PRO A 36 11.40 -0.38 16.17
C PRO A 36 10.31 -0.98 17.07
N GLU A 37 10.62 -1.08 18.36
CA GLU A 37 9.83 -1.83 19.35
C GLU A 37 8.35 -1.44 19.38
N ASN A 38 8.04 -0.14 19.25
CA ASN A 38 6.69 0.40 19.26
C ASN A 38 5.81 -0.03 18.07
N TYR A 39 6.40 -0.63 17.03
CA TYR A 39 5.69 -1.08 15.83
C TYR A 39 5.67 -2.61 15.66
N ARG A 40 6.46 -3.35 16.46
CA ARG A 40 6.63 -4.81 16.30
C ARG A 40 5.35 -5.60 16.50
N HIS A 41 4.37 -5.09 17.26
CA HIS A 41 3.11 -5.81 17.52
C HIS A 41 2.33 -6.11 16.24
N VAL A 42 2.49 -5.31 15.19
CA VAL A 42 1.92 -5.52 13.86
C VAL A 42 2.35 -6.86 13.26
N PHE A 43 3.56 -7.31 13.58
CA PHE A 43 4.18 -8.54 13.05
C PHE A 43 4.30 -9.66 14.10
N SER A 44 3.48 -9.62 15.16
CA SER A 44 3.59 -10.54 16.32
C SER A 44 3.34 -12.02 16.02
N ASN A 45 2.76 -12.34 14.86
CA ASN A 45 2.46 -13.72 14.45
C ASN A 45 3.70 -14.53 14.02
N PHE A 46 4.85 -13.89 13.84
CA PHE A 46 6.10 -14.53 13.42
C PHE A 46 7.31 -13.76 13.94
N THR A 47 8.48 -14.40 13.97
CA THR A 47 9.74 -13.76 14.42
C THR A 47 10.60 -13.27 13.27
N HIS A 48 10.40 -13.84 12.07
CA HIS A 48 11.16 -13.52 10.87
C HIS A 48 10.23 -13.37 9.67
N PHE A 49 10.54 -12.41 8.81
CA PHE A 49 9.91 -12.26 7.52
C PHE A 49 10.21 -13.47 6.64
N ASN A 50 9.24 -13.91 5.84
CA ASN A 50 9.46 -15.03 4.92
C ASN A 50 10.45 -14.64 3.81
N LYS A 51 10.79 -15.58 2.92
CA LYS A 51 11.80 -15.34 1.87
C LYS A 51 11.44 -14.19 0.93
N ILE A 52 10.18 -14.11 0.49
CA ILE A 52 9.73 -13.05 -0.42
C ILE A 52 9.77 -11.69 0.29
N GLN A 53 9.27 -11.65 1.52
CA GLN A 53 9.28 -10.44 2.36
C GLN A 53 10.70 -9.96 2.67
N SER A 54 11.59 -10.89 3.03
CA SER A 54 13.00 -10.60 3.31
C SER A 54 13.74 -10.04 2.11
N LYS A 55 13.41 -10.52 0.90
CA LYS A 55 14.04 -10.07 -0.35
C LYS A 55 13.72 -8.61 -0.66
N VAL A 56 12.45 -8.24 -0.53
CA VAL A 56 11.95 -6.90 -0.87
C VAL A 56 12.02 -5.92 0.30
N PHE A 57 12.44 -6.40 1.48
CA PHE A 57 12.44 -5.62 2.73
C PHE A 57 13.19 -4.30 2.57
N ASP A 58 14.39 -4.33 1.99
CA ASP A 58 15.22 -3.13 1.89
C ASP A 58 14.59 -2.05 1.00
N ASP A 59 13.98 -2.46 -0.12
CA ASP A 59 13.31 -1.51 -1.04
C ASP A 59 12.11 -0.86 -0.36
N ILE A 60 11.30 -1.63 0.38
CA ILE A 60 10.11 -1.10 1.06
C ILE A 60 10.49 -0.28 2.30
N TYR A 61 11.46 -0.75 3.09
CA TYR A 61 11.72 -0.24 4.43
C TYR A 61 12.83 0.82 4.49
N TYR A 62 13.78 0.82 3.56
CA TYR A 62 14.89 1.80 3.58
C TYR A 62 14.86 2.81 2.44
N THR A 63 13.99 2.62 1.45
CA THR A 63 13.85 3.55 0.33
C THR A 63 12.45 4.16 0.27
N ASP A 64 12.30 5.20 -0.55
CA ASP A 64 11.00 5.75 -0.95
C ASP A 64 10.67 5.41 -2.42
N HIS A 65 11.42 4.48 -3.02
CA HIS A 65 11.22 4.13 -4.42
C HIS A 65 9.91 3.41 -4.61
N PRO A 66 9.20 3.66 -5.73
CA PRO A 66 8.05 2.86 -6.04
C PRO A 66 8.44 1.40 -6.32
N VAL A 67 7.66 0.47 -5.81
CA VAL A 67 7.96 -0.98 -5.90
C VAL A 67 6.80 -1.71 -6.56
N VAL A 68 7.12 -2.63 -7.47
CA VAL A 68 6.19 -3.58 -8.08
C VAL A 68 6.62 -5.00 -7.75
N ILE A 69 5.72 -5.79 -7.19
CA ILE A 69 6.03 -7.14 -6.70
C ILE A 69 5.05 -8.12 -7.34
N SER A 70 5.54 -8.99 -8.22
CA SER A 70 4.78 -10.13 -8.72
C SER A 70 5.18 -11.37 -7.97
N SER A 71 4.28 -11.90 -7.14
CA SER A 71 4.49 -13.17 -6.44
C SER A 71 3.20 -13.99 -6.34
N PRO A 72 3.31 -15.33 -6.22
CA PRO A 72 2.14 -16.21 -6.15
C PRO A 72 1.17 -15.84 -5.00
N THR A 73 -0.12 -16.18 -5.14
CA THR A 73 -1.08 -16.05 -4.03
C THR A 73 -0.61 -16.88 -2.82
N GLY A 74 -0.80 -16.36 -1.61
CA GLY A 74 -0.33 -17.02 -0.38
C GLY A 74 1.14 -16.81 -0.03
N SER A 75 1.89 -16.01 -0.81
CA SER A 75 3.28 -15.63 -0.52
C SER A 75 3.45 -14.64 0.65
N GLY A 76 2.35 -14.18 1.26
CA GLY A 76 2.37 -13.21 2.35
C GLY A 76 2.51 -11.76 1.90
N LYS A 77 2.00 -11.42 0.70
CA LYS A 77 1.95 -10.06 0.13
C LYS A 77 1.37 -9.01 1.08
N THR A 78 0.39 -9.38 1.91
CA THR A 78 -0.22 -8.48 2.91
C THR A 78 0.79 -7.84 3.85
N VAL A 79 1.80 -8.59 4.29
CA VAL A 79 2.86 -8.09 5.19
C VAL A 79 3.71 -6.99 4.53
N LEU A 80 3.80 -6.98 3.20
CA LEU A 80 4.54 -5.95 2.46
C LEU A 80 3.84 -4.60 2.55
N PHE A 81 2.51 -4.58 2.48
CA PHE A 81 1.72 -3.38 2.71
C PHE A 81 1.84 -2.90 4.16
N GLU A 82 1.80 -3.82 5.11
CA GLU A 82 1.98 -3.49 6.53
C GLU A 82 3.36 -2.90 6.78
N LEU A 83 4.41 -3.46 6.17
CA LEU A 83 5.77 -2.92 6.23
C LEU A 83 5.85 -1.51 5.64
N ALA A 84 5.20 -1.25 4.51
CA ALA A 84 5.13 0.08 3.90
C ALA A 84 4.40 1.09 4.79
N ILE A 85 3.30 0.70 5.43
CA ILE A 85 2.58 1.54 6.39
C ILE A 85 3.48 1.87 7.59
N ILE A 86 4.15 0.87 8.16
CA ILE A 86 5.02 1.08 9.33
C ILE A 86 6.20 1.99 8.99
N ARG A 87 6.86 1.76 7.85
CA ARG A 87 7.90 2.66 7.34
C ARG A 87 7.39 4.09 7.22
N PHE A 88 6.20 4.26 6.63
CA PHE A 88 5.60 5.57 6.46
C PHE A 88 5.34 6.28 7.80
N LEU A 89 4.81 5.58 8.80
CA LEU A 89 4.56 6.13 10.14
C LEU A 89 5.86 6.54 10.84
N ILE A 90 6.90 5.69 10.80
CA ILE A 90 8.23 6.00 11.34
C ILE A 90 8.77 7.30 10.72
N ASN A 91 8.69 7.42 9.39
CA ASN A 91 9.17 8.61 8.70
C ASN A 91 8.39 9.87 9.11
N LEU A 92 7.07 9.76 9.33
CA LEU A 92 6.26 10.88 9.80
C LEU A 92 6.67 11.35 11.21
N GLU A 93 6.94 10.42 12.12
CA GLU A 93 7.42 10.74 13.47
C GLU A 93 8.76 11.47 13.42
N LEU A 94 9.70 11.00 12.60
CA LEU A 94 11.04 11.59 12.46
C LEU A 94 11.02 13.03 11.96
N ILE A 95 10.12 13.36 11.03
CA ILE A 95 10.03 14.71 10.45
C ILE A 95 9.12 15.66 11.24
N ASN A 96 8.53 15.19 12.34
CA ASN A 96 7.62 15.94 13.22
C ASN A 96 6.58 16.77 12.45
N ARG A 97 6.01 16.21 11.38
CA ARG A 97 5.04 16.91 10.53
C ARG A 97 3.61 16.57 10.95
N PRO A 98 2.85 17.53 11.51
CA PRO A 98 1.44 17.33 11.86
C PRO A 98 0.49 17.48 10.66
N ASN A 99 1.00 17.53 9.42
CA ASN A 99 0.14 17.70 8.26
C ASN A 99 -0.77 16.48 8.10
N ALA A 100 -2.04 16.75 7.77
CA ALA A 100 -2.98 15.70 7.41
C ALA A 100 -2.39 14.83 6.28
N TYR A 101 -2.23 13.55 6.57
CA TYR A 101 -1.75 12.55 5.63
C TYR A 101 -2.84 11.52 5.36
N ARG A 102 -2.74 10.84 4.22
CA ARG A 102 -3.60 9.74 3.82
C ARG A 102 -2.78 8.65 3.16
N MET A 103 -3.17 7.43 3.45
CA MET A 103 -2.72 6.21 2.81
C MET A 103 -3.94 5.60 2.11
N VAL A 104 -3.74 5.07 0.92
CA VAL A 104 -4.81 4.43 0.15
C VAL A 104 -4.38 3.02 -0.18
N TYR A 105 -5.24 2.05 0.11
CA TYR A 105 -5.11 0.67 -0.32
C TYR A 105 -6.26 0.33 -1.27
N ILE A 106 -5.92 -0.25 -2.41
CA ILE A 106 -6.86 -0.70 -3.42
C ILE A 106 -6.80 -2.21 -3.56
N SER A 107 -7.94 -2.88 -3.45
CA SER A 107 -8.09 -4.30 -3.75
C SER A 107 -9.18 -4.53 -4.80
N PRO A 108 -9.04 -5.53 -5.69
CA PRO A 108 -10.03 -5.79 -6.74
C PRO A 108 -11.37 -6.28 -6.18
N LEU A 109 -11.38 -6.90 -4.99
CA LEU A 109 -12.57 -7.52 -4.41
C LEU A 109 -12.98 -6.83 -3.11
N LYS A 110 -14.28 -6.53 -2.99
CA LYS A 110 -14.86 -5.96 -1.76
C LYS A 110 -14.57 -6.82 -0.53
N ALA A 111 -14.65 -8.15 -0.66
CA ALA A 111 -14.40 -9.06 0.45
C ALA A 111 -12.98 -8.91 1.04
N LEU A 112 -11.98 -8.68 0.18
CA LEU A 112 -10.61 -8.42 0.61
C LEU A 112 -10.48 -7.07 1.32
N CYS A 113 -11.18 -6.03 0.83
CA CYS A 113 -11.25 -4.75 1.53
C CYS A 113 -11.84 -4.89 2.94
N ASP A 114 -12.92 -5.65 3.08
CA ASP A 114 -13.60 -5.83 4.37
C ASP A 114 -12.73 -6.64 5.35
N GLU A 115 -12.04 -7.68 4.86
CA GLU A 115 -11.03 -8.43 5.64
C GLU A 115 -9.88 -7.51 6.11
N ARG A 116 -9.33 -6.70 5.20
CA ARG A 116 -8.25 -5.76 5.53
C ARG A 116 -8.71 -4.68 6.49
N LEU A 117 -9.96 -4.20 6.41
CA LEU A 117 -10.47 -3.22 7.36
C LEU A 117 -10.44 -3.76 8.79
N ILE A 118 -10.88 -5.00 9.01
CA ILE A 118 -10.89 -5.62 10.34
C ILE A 118 -9.45 -5.79 10.85
N ASP A 119 -8.61 -6.45 10.05
CA ASP A 119 -7.22 -6.76 10.42
C ASP A 119 -6.38 -5.50 10.69
N TRP A 120 -6.48 -4.49 9.81
CA TRP A 120 -5.69 -3.27 9.92
C TRP A 120 -6.25 -2.28 10.93
N HIS A 121 -7.55 -2.31 11.22
CA HIS A 121 -8.09 -1.59 12.36
C HIS A 121 -7.46 -2.12 13.65
N ASP A 122 -7.45 -3.43 13.86
CA ASP A 122 -6.88 -4.04 15.08
C ASP A 122 -5.38 -3.78 15.21
N LYS A 123 -4.62 -3.84 14.11
CA LYS A 123 -3.16 -3.63 14.10
C LYS A 123 -2.75 -2.16 14.28
N PHE A 124 -3.43 -1.23 13.61
CA PHE A 124 -2.94 0.16 13.48
C PHE A 124 -3.73 1.19 14.29
N ASN A 125 -4.88 0.85 14.86
CA ASN A 125 -5.65 1.80 15.68
C ASN A 125 -4.87 2.27 16.91
N SER A 126 -4.09 1.38 17.56
CA SER A 126 -3.20 1.74 18.67
C SER A 126 -2.04 2.67 18.27
N LEU A 127 -1.71 2.71 16.97
CA LEU A 127 -0.74 3.62 16.36
C LEU A 127 -1.38 4.93 15.87
N GLY A 128 -2.66 5.16 16.18
CA GLY A 128 -3.39 6.36 15.78
C GLY A 128 -3.85 6.37 14.31
N VAL A 129 -3.82 5.22 13.63
CA VAL A 129 -4.27 5.11 12.23
C VAL A 129 -5.74 4.66 12.19
N ASN A 130 -6.63 5.63 12.00
CA ASN A 130 -8.04 5.33 11.77
C ASN A 130 -8.26 4.83 10.34
N CYS A 131 -8.84 3.63 10.21
CA CYS A 131 -9.10 2.96 8.94
C CYS A 131 -10.57 3.07 8.52
N ILE A 132 -10.84 3.14 7.22
CA ILE A 132 -12.20 3.06 6.66
C ILE A 132 -12.20 2.25 5.35
N SER A 133 -13.21 1.38 5.19
CA SER A 133 -13.53 0.74 3.91
C SER A 133 -14.59 1.57 3.18
N VAL A 134 -14.26 2.01 1.97
CA VAL A 134 -15.17 2.72 1.06
C VAL A 134 -15.39 1.81 -0.13
N THR A 135 -16.40 0.95 -0.05
CA THR A 135 -16.72 -0.05 -1.09
C THR A 135 -18.22 -0.05 -1.42
N GLY A 136 -18.57 -0.50 -2.62
CA GLY A 136 -19.96 -0.64 -3.08
C GLY A 136 -20.77 0.65 -3.21
N ASP A 137 -22.09 0.48 -3.22
CA ASP A 137 -23.09 1.50 -3.60
C ASP A 137 -23.55 2.40 -2.45
N ASN A 138 -22.92 2.30 -1.26
CA ASN A 138 -23.20 3.27 -0.21
C ASN A 138 -22.68 4.65 -0.68
N GLU A 139 -23.57 5.44 -1.26
CA GLU A 139 -23.31 6.81 -1.72
C GLU A 139 -23.21 7.80 -0.56
N ASN A 140 -23.73 7.40 0.61
CA ASN A 140 -23.79 8.16 1.85
C ASN A 140 -22.52 8.04 2.73
N TYR A 141 -21.37 7.71 2.14
CA TYR A 141 -20.14 8.06 2.86
C TYR A 141 -20.04 9.57 2.80
N ASP A 142 -20.30 10.20 3.94
CA ASP A 142 -20.12 11.62 4.10
C ASP A 142 -18.65 11.93 3.82
N LEU A 143 -18.34 12.34 2.59
CA LEU A 143 -16.97 12.57 2.11
C LEU A 143 -16.24 13.62 2.95
N TYR A 144 -17.01 14.44 3.68
CA TYR A 144 -16.50 15.35 4.70
C TYR A 144 -15.83 14.62 5.87
N ASN A 145 -16.29 13.43 6.24
CA ASN A 145 -15.74 12.61 7.32
C ASN A 145 -14.47 11.82 6.92
N LEU A 146 -14.16 11.71 5.62
CA LEU A 146 -12.87 11.15 5.15
C LEU A 146 -11.66 12.00 5.60
N LYS A 147 -11.92 13.18 6.17
CA LYS A 147 -10.92 14.00 6.85
C LYS A 147 -10.29 13.31 8.06
N ASN A 148 -11.04 12.44 8.74
CA ASN A 148 -10.66 11.83 10.02
C ASN A 148 -9.98 10.45 9.87
N PHE A 149 -9.95 9.91 8.66
CA PHE A 149 -9.36 8.60 8.37
C PHE A 149 -8.01 8.77 7.69
N ALA A 150 -7.02 8.07 8.23
CA ALA A 150 -5.64 8.07 7.75
C ALA A 150 -5.42 6.96 6.71
N LEU A 151 -6.14 5.84 6.81
CA LEU A 151 -6.07 4.73 5.86
C LEU A 151 -7.43 4.49 5.19
N ILE A 152 -7.46 4.63 3.88
CA ILE A 152 -8.65 4.41 3.05
C ILE A 152 -8.46 3.11 2.27
N ILE A 153 -9.36 2.17 2.48
CA ILE A 153 -9.41 0.86 1.82
C ILE A 153 -10.56 0.90 0.82
N THR A 154 -10.31 0.63 -0.46
CA THR A 154 -11.31 0.84 -1.52
C THR A 154 -11.14 -0.13 -2.68
N THR A 155 -12.14 -0.20 -3.57
CA THR A 155 -11.99 -0.83 -4.90
C THR A 155 -11.57 0.21 -5.95
N PRO A 156 -11.06 -0.21 -7.12
CA PRO A 156 -10.69 0.70 -8.21
C PRO A 156 -11.85 1.57 -8.69
N GLU A 157 -13.04 1.01 -8.83
CA GLU A 157 -14.24 1.71 -9.32
C GLU A 157 -14.64 2.80 -8.33
N LYS A 158 -14.58 2.47 -7.03
CA LYS A 158 -14.93 3.43 -5.99
C LYS A 158 -13.84 4.49 -5.84
N TRP A 159 -12.58 4.15 -6.06
CA TRP A 159 -11.49 5.12 -6.11
C TRP A 159 -11.66 6.13 -7.24
N ASP A 160 -12.00 5.68 -8.45
CA ASP A 160 -12.32 6.58 -9.58
C ASP A 160 -13.52 7.50 -9.24
N SER A 161 -14.57 6.97 -8.62
CA SER A 161 -15.69 7.79 -8.13
C SER A 161 -15.27 8.83 -7.09
N LEU A 162 -14.43 8.45 -6.11
CA LEU A 162 -13.90 9.35 -5.07
C LEU A 162 -13.06 10.47 -5.67
N THR A 163 -12.10 10.13 -6.52
CA THR A 163 -11.18 11.11 -7.13
C THR A 163 -11.91 12.10 -8.02
N ARG A 164 -12.96 11.69 -8.74
CA ARG A 164 -13.82 12.62 -9.50
C ARG A 164 -14.49 13.66 -8.60
N LYS A 165 -15.00 13.25 -7.44
CA LYS A 165 -15.59 14.16 -6.44
C LYS A 165 -14.53 15.05 -5.79
N TRP A 166 -13.32 14.54 -5.62
CA TRP A 166 -12.19 15.26 -5.04
C TRP A 166 -11.41 16.14 -6.01
N ARG A 167 -11.71 16.15 -7.32
CA ARG A 167 -11.03 17.00 -8.32
C ARG A 167 -10.94 18.47 -7.89
N ASN A 168 -11.97 18.96 -7.21
CA ASN A 168 -12.01 20.35 -6.73
C ASN A 168 -11.41 20.54 -5.33
N ASN A 169 -11.07 19.45 -4.62
CA ASN A 169 -10.49 19.45 -3.28
C ASN A 169 -9.00 19.06 -3.33
N LYS A 170 -8.17 20.00 -3.81
CA LYS A 170 -6.72 19.83 -3.94
C LYS A 170 -6.03 19.42 -2.64
N ILE A 171 -6.55 19.87 -1.49
CA ILE A 171 -5.99 19.57 -0.17
C ILE A 171 -6.09 18.07 0.13
N LEU A 172 -7.26 17.45 -0.14
CA LEU A 172 -7.42 16.01 0.04
C LEU A 172 -6.50 15.22 -0.90
N MET A 173 -6.45 15.59 -2.19
CA MET A 173 -5.56 14.92 -3.14
C MET A 173 -4.08 15.02 -2.75
N GLN A 174 -3.62 16.19 -2.33
CA GLN A 174 -2.23 16.42 -1.92
C GLN A 174 -1.86 15.74 -0.60
N SER A 175 -2.84 15.37 0.22
CA SER A 175 -2.60 14.68 1.48
C SER A 175 -2.30 13.18 1.33
N ILE A 176 -2.56 12.59 0.17
CA ILE A 176 -2.24 11.18 -0.09
C ILE A 176 -0.73 11.06 -0.28
N LYS A 177 -0.09 10.26 0.59
CA LYS A 177 1.38 10.12 0.64
C LYS A 177 1.87 8.68 0.41
N LEU A 178 0.98 7.70 0.55
CA LEU A 178 1.28 6.30 0.26
C LEU A 178 0.09 5.70 -0.50
N PHE A 179 0.39 5.06 -1.62
CA PHE A 179 -0.58 4.36 -2.44
C PHE A 179 -0.21 2.89 -2.54
N MET A 180 -1.15 2.00 -2.26
CA MET A 180 -0.95 0.56 -2.22
C MET A 180 -2.01 -0.11 -3.10
N ILE A 181 -1.58 -0.98 -4.01
CA ILE A 181 -2.49 -1.68 -4.92
C ILE A 181 -2.21 -3.17 -4.82
N ASP A 182 -3.25 -3.93 -4.51
CA ASP A 182 -3.25 -5.39 -4.41
C ASP A 182 -3.77 -6.04 -5.68
N GLU A 183 -3.25 -7.22 -5.98
CA GLU A 183 -3.53 -8.03 -7.16
C GLU A 183 -3.53 -7.18 -8.44
N VAL A 184 -2.45 -6.41 -8.65
CA VAL A 184 -2.33 -5.42 -9.74
C VAL A 184 -2.59 -6.01 -11.13
N HIS A 185 -2.33 -7.31 -11.31
CA HIS A 185 -2.60 -8.02 -12.57
C HIS A 185 -4.10 -8.03 -12.92
N LEU A 186 -4.98 -8.18 -11.94
CA LEU A 186 -6.44 -8.15 -12.14
C LEU A 186 -6.96 -6.75 -12.51
N LEU A 187 -6.19 -5.71 -12.19
CA LEU A 187 -6.55 -4.34 -12.56
C LEU A 187 -6.16 -3.98 -14.00
N ASN A 188 -5.26 -4.75 -14.61
CA ASN A 188 -4.82 -4.56 -15.99
C ASN A 188 -5.69 -5.28 -17.04
N GLU A 189 -6.45 -6.30 -16.66
CA GLU A 189 -7.20 -7.14 -17.61
C GLU A 189 -8.54 -6.51 -18.07
N ASP A 190 -9.26 -5.82 -17.18
CA ASP A 190 -10.65 -5.39 -17.42
C ASP A 190 -10.83 -3.87 -17.54
N SER A 191 -10.29 -3.18 -18.54
CA SER A 191 -10.53 -1.71 -18.76
C SER A 191 -10.23 -0.76 -17.57
N ARG A 192 -9.69 -1.29 -16.46
CA ARG A 192 -9.40 -0.64 -15.16
C ARG A 192 -7.98 -0.07 -15.07
N GLY A 193 -7.17 -0.24 -16.12
CA GLY A 193 -5.79 0.28 -16.22
C GLY A 193 -5.65 1.80 -16.03
N SER A 194 -6.75 2.55 -16.18
CA SER A 194 -6.82 3.98 -15.85
C SER A 194 -6.45 4.29 -14.39
N THR A 195 -6.70 3.37 -13.46
CA THR A 195 -6.32 3.57 -12.05
C THR A 195 -4.81 3.61 -11.89
N LEU A 196 -4.09 2.71 -12.55
CA LEU A 196 -2.62 2.64 -12.50
C LEU A 196 -2.00 3.88 -13.16
N GLU A 197 -2.50 4.29 -14.32
CA GLU A 197 -2.05 5.50 -15.00
C GLU A 197 -2.22 6.75 -14.13
N VAL A 198 -3.37 6.88 -13.47
CA VAL A 198 -3.65 8.00 -12.55
C VAL A 198 -2.68 7.98 -11.38
N VAL A 199 -2.41 6.82 -10.79
CA VAL A 199 -1.51 6.72 -9.63
C VAL A 199 -0.09 7.10 -10.02
N VAL A 200 0.43 6.53 -11.11
CA VAL A 200 1.76 6.83 -11.64
C VAL A 200 1.89 8.31 -12.06
N SER A 201 0.80 8.94 -12.50
CA SER A 201 0.81 10.34 -12.94
C SER A 201 0.70 11.34 -11.78
N LEU A 202 0.13 10.93 -10.64
CA LEU A 202 -0.19 11.85 -9.54
C LEU A 202 0.68 11.67 -8.30
N PHE A 203 1.30 10.50 -8.10
CA PHE A 203 1.98 10.16 -6.85
C PHE A 203 3.40 9.62 -7.10
N ASN A 204 4.33 10.04 -6.25
CA ASN A 204 5.74 9.64 -6.33
C ASN A 204 6.11 8.45 -5.43
N ASN A 205 5.25 8.06 -4.49
CA ASN A 205 5.46 6.95 -3.56
C ASN A 205 4.28 5.97 -3.67
N TYR A 206 4.51 4.80 -4.26
CA TYR A 206 3.49 3.77 -4.44
C TYR A 206 4.08 2.35 -4.38
N LEU A 207 3.29 1.40 -3.88
CA LEU A 207 3.62 -0.02 -3.79
C LEU A 207 2.53 -0.82 -4.52
N PHE A 208 2.90 -1.49 -5.60
CA PHE A 208 2.01 -2.40 -6.33
C PHE A 208 2.45 -3.83 -6.09
N VAL A 209 1.51 -4.69 -5.76
CA VAL A 209 1.76 -6.06 -5.30
C VAL A 209 0.75 -7.01 -5.95
#